data_AF-A0A431HES4-F1
#
_entry.id   AF-A0A431HES4-F1
#
_cell.length_a   1.000
_cell.length_b   1.000
_cell.length_c   1.000
_cell.angle_alpha   90.00
_cell.angle_beta   90.00
_cell.angle_gamma   90.00
#
_symmetry.space_group_name_H-M   'P 1'
#
loop_
_entity.id
_entity.type
_entity.pdbx_description
1 polymer ?
#
loop_
_entity_poly.entity_id
_entity_poly.type
_entity_poly.pdbx_seq_one_letter_code
_entity_poly.pdbx_strand_id
1 'polypeptide(L)'
;MKEVKKICGNCLLYDAEKKHCKVAVLIEGKTFHMPVSVEDKCHMEELDIPIQQVRWWVEDEKGEKTSGKGTVKIEYPENFFGEEKY
;
A
#
# COMPACT_ATOMS: atom_id res chain seq x y z
N MET A 1 18.81 3.22 -7.92
CA MET A 1 17.48 2.58 -8.01
C MET A 1 16.87 2.92 -9.36
N LYS A 2 16.20 1.98 -10.05
CA LYS A 2 15.42 2.35 -11.24
C LYS A 2 14.15 3.06 -10.79
N GLU A 3 13.84 4.21 -11.37
CA GLU A 3 12.58 4.89 -11.13
C GLU A 3 11.43 4.02 -11.61
N VAL A 4 10.52 3.66 -10.71
CA VAL A 4 9.32 2.90 -11.04
C VAL A 4 8.31 3.87 -11.66
N LYS A 5 7.80 3.55 -12.85
CA LYS A 5 6.72 4.34 -13.46
C LYS A 5 5.49 4.30 -12.57
N LYS A 6 4.89 5.44 -12.29
CA LYS A 6 3.72 5.55 -11.42
C LYS A 6 2.41 5.35 -12.20
N ILE A 7 2.27 4.14 -12.69
CA ILE A 7 1.07 3.64 -13.38
C ILE A 7 0.36 2.62 -12.48
N CYS A 8 -0.93 2.40 -12.71
CA CYS A 8 -1.74 1.47 -11.92
C CYS A 8 -1.11 0.07 -11.84
N GLY A 9 -0.60 -0.46 -12.95
CA GLY A 9 0.00 -1.80 -13.01
C GLY A 9 1.25 -2.01 -12.14
N ASN A 10 1.89 -0.94 -11.66
CA ASN A 10 3.07 -1.02 -10.80
C ASN A 10 2.75 -0.86 -9.31
N CYS A 11 1.51 -0.53 -8.96
CA CYS A 11 1.12 -0.31 -7.57
C CYS A 11 0.71 -1.62 -6.88
N LEU A 12 1.07 -1.80 -5.59
CA LEU A 12 0.62 -2.93 -4.77
C LEU A 12 -0.91 -2.96 -4.54
N LEU A 13 -1.57 -1.83 -4.82
CA LEU A 13 -3.02 -1.66 -4.73
C LEU A 13 -3.74 -2.13 -6.00
N TYR A 14 -3.05 -2.52 -7.05
CA TYR A 14 -3.71 -3.13 -8.21
C TYR A 14 -4.12 -4.59 -7.92
N ASP A 15 -5.36 -4.93 -8.23
CA ASP A 15 -5.87 -6.30 -8.23
C ASP A 15 -5.89 -6.81 -9.68
N ALA A 16 -4.92 -7.66 -10.03
CA ALA A 16 -4.76 -8.18 -11.39
C ALA A 16 -5.86 -9.16 -11.81
N GLU A 17 -6.49 -9.86 -10.86
CA GLU A 17 -7.57 -10.79 -11.15
C GLU A 17 -8.84 -10.04 -11.52
N LYS A 18 -9.15 -8.96 -10.78
CA LYS A 18 -10.36 -8.16 -10.97
C LYS A 18 -10.17 -6.95 -11.87
N LYS A 19 -8.93 -6.60 -12.22
CA LYS A 19 -8.55 -5.38 -12.96
C LYS A 19 -9.03 -4.09 -12.29
N HIS A 20 -9.05 -4.07 -10.96
CA HIS A 20 -9.52 -2.92 -10.18
C HIS A 20 -8.43 -2.40 -9.24
N CYS A 21 -8.60 -1.16 -8.77
CA CYS A 21 -7.85 -0.64 -7.64
C CYS A 21 -8.45 -1.16 -6.32
N LYS A 22 -7.61 -1.71 -5.43
CA LYS A 22 -7.98 -2.20 -4.09
C LYS A 22 -8.39 -1.09 -3.15
N VAL A 23 -8.10 0.18 -3.47
CA VAL A 23 -8.66 1.32 -2.75
C VAL A 23 -10.17 1.27 -2.91
N ALA A 24 -10.87 1.23 -1.77
CA ALA A 24 -12.31 1.26 -1.69
C ALA A 24 -12.80 2.69 -1.47
N VAL A 25 -13.84 3.08 -2.19
CA VAL A 25 -14.65 4.27 -1.90
C VAL A 25 -15.94 3.79 -1.22
N LEU A 26 -16.28 4.40 -0.10
CA LEU A 26 -17.53 4.15 0.60
C LEU A 26 -18.57 5.17 0.15
N ILE A 27 -19.63 4.71 -0.52
CA ILE A 27 -20.76 5.54 -0.93
C ILE A 27 -22.01 4.93 -0.31
N GLU A 28 -22.73 5.68 0.53
CA GLU A 28 -23.94 5.23 1.21
C GLU A 28 -23.74 3.89 1.99
N GLY A 29 -22.57 3.73 2.61
CA GLY A 29 -22.22 2.52 3.37
C GLY A 29 -21.88 1.30 2.50
N LYS A 30 -21.83 1.45 1.17
CA LYS A 30 -21.41 0.40 0.23
C LYS A 30 -19.99 0.66 -0.26
N THR A 31 -19.21 -0.41 -0.32
CA THR A 31 -17.83 -0.41 -0.81
C THR A 31 -17.80 -0.53 -2.33
N PHE A 32 -17.14 0.40 -2.99
CA PHE A 32 -16.89 0.39 -4.43
C PHE A 32 -15.40 0.36 -4.72
N HIS A 33 -14.99 -0.50 -5.65
CA HIS A 33 -13.63 -0.54 -6.18
C HIS A 33 -13.63 0.02 -7.59
N MET A 34 -12.68 0.91 -7.87
CA MET A 34 -12.58 1.57 -9.18
C MET A 34 -11.94 0.63 -10.20
N PRO A 35 -12.56 0.38 -11.36
CA PRO A 35 -11.88 -0.29 -12.47
C PRO A 35 -10.77 0.59 -13.04
N VAL A 36 -9.63 0.00 -13.38
CA VAL A 36 -8.44 0.74 -13.88
C VAL A 36 -7.76 -0.01 -15.02
N SER A 37 -7.16 0.71 -15.99
CA SER A 37 -6.21 0.10 -16.92
C SER A 37 -4.82 0.07 -16.30
N VAL A 38 -4.00 -0.93 -16.65
CA VAL A 38 -2.65 -1.08 -16.06
C VAL A 38 -1.68 -0.02 -16.55
N GLU A 39 -1.92 0.54 -17.73
CA GLU A 39 -1.14 1.59 -18.38
C GLU A 39 -1.52 3.00 -17.91
N ASP A 40 -2.67 3.16 -17.25
CA ASP A 40 -3.14 4.46 -16.78
C ASP A 40 -2.26 4.99 -15.65
N LYS A 41 -2.16 6.31 -15.57
CA LYS A 41 -1.55 7.00 -14.42
C LYS A 41 -2.30 6.64 -13.14
N CYS A 42 -1.57 6.60 -12.03
CA CYS A 42 -2.20 6.36 -10.74
C CYS A 42 -3.09 7.55 -10.34
N HIS A 43 -4.39 7.31 -10.14
CA HIS A 43 -5.32 8.37 -9.77
C HIS A 43 -4.97 9.08 -8.45
N MET A 44 -4.41 8.35 -7.48
CA MET A 44 -3.96 8.97 -6.23
C MET A 44 -2.80 9.94 -6.44
N GLU A 45 -1.91 9.64 -7.39
CA GLU A 45 -0.87 10.58 -7.75
C GLU A 45 -1.44 11.80 -8.49
N GLU A 46 -2.39 11.61 -9.39
CA GLU A 46 -3.04 12.73 -10.11
C GLU A 46 -3.75 13.69 -9.15
N LEU A 47 -4.28 13.17 -8.04
CA LEU A 47 -4.89 13.96 -6.96
C LEU A 47 -3.90 14.48 -5.92
N ASP A 48 -2.59 14.24 -6.11
CA ASP A 48 -1.54 14.57 -5.15
C ASP A 48 -1.77 13.98 -3.75
N ILE A 49 -2.41 12.82 -3.69
CA ILE A 49 -2.65 12.07 -2.46
C ILE A 49 -1.42 11.19 -2.20
N PRO A 50 -0.64 11.44 -1.13
CA PRO A 50 0.57 10.67 -0.86
C PRO A 50 0.19 9.23 -0.48
N ILE A 51 0.71 8.25 -1.24
CA ILE A 51 0.63 6.83 -0.88
C ILE A 51 1.94 6.44 -0.18
N GLN A 52 1.82 5.93 1.03
CA GLN A 52 2.94 5.43 1.83
C GLN A 52 2.76 3.94 2.14
N GLN A 53 3.86 3.17 2.09
CA GLN A 53 3.83 1.73 2.38
C GLN A 53 4.33 1.47 3.81
N VAL A 54 3.45 0.93 4.66
CA VAL A 54 3.85 0.32 5.95
C VAL A 54 4.04 -1.17 5.72
N ARG A 55 5.14 -1.73 6.22
CA ARG A 55 5.41 -3.17 6.13
C ARG A 55 5.29 -3.77 7.52
N TRP A 56 4.66 -4.93 7.61
CA TRP A 56 4.65 -5.71 8.83
C TRP A 56 4.85 -7.18 8.53
N TRP A 57 5.46 -7.88 9.47
CA TRP A 57 5.68 -9.32 9.42
C TRP A 57 5.75 -9.88 10.84
N VAL A 58 5.65 -11.20 10.97
CA VAL A 58 5.79 -11.88 12.27
C VAL A 58 7.14 -12.59 12.29
N GLU A 59 7.87 -12.43 13.38
CA GLU A 59 9.13 -13.13 13.64
C GLU A 59 8.97 -14.15 14.77
N ASP A 60 9.64 -15.30 14.64
CA ASP A 60 9.76 -16.29 15.71
C ASP A 60 10.84 -15.89 16.75
N GLU A 61 11.08 -16.75 17.74
CA GLU A 61 12.09 -16.52 18.79
C GLU A 61 13.54 -16.41 18.25
N LYS A 62 13.80 -16.89 17.03
CA LYS A 62 15.10 -16.84 16.38
C LYS A 62 15.25 -15.62 15.46
N GLY A 63 14.19 -14.81 15.31
CA GLY A 63 14.15 -13.67 14.41
C GLY A 63 13.83 -14.04 12.95
N GLU A 64 13.37 -15.26 12.68
CA GLU A 64 13.00 -15.70 11.33
C GLU A 64 11.54 -15.38 11.04
N LYS A 65 11.23 -15.00 9.80
CA LYS A 65 9.86 -14.67 9.38
C LYS A 65 8.97 -15.91 9.44
N THR A 66 7.89 -15.82 10.19
CA THR A 66 6.91 -16.90 10.37
C THR A 66 5.50 -16.43 10.02
N SER A 67 4.63 -17.35 9.62
CA SER A 67 3.20 -17.09 9.39
C SER A 67 2.33 -17.37 10.63
N GLY A 68 2.93 -17.91 11.70
CA GLY A 68 2.24 -18.38 12.90
C GLY A 68 2.38 -17.45 14.10
N LYS A 69 2.45 -18.04 15.30
CA LYS A 69 2.69 -17.31 16.55
C LYS A 69 4.09 -16.70 16.55
N GLY A 70 4.20 -15.45 16.97
CA GLY A 70 5.48 -14.75 17.08
C GLY A 70 5.29 -13.28 17.42
N THR A 71 6.35 -12.50 17.29
CA THR A 71 6.36 -11.05 17.54
C THR A 71 6.07 -10.30 16.24
N VAL A 72 5.09 -9.39 16.26
CA VAL A 72 4.79 -8.52 15.11
C VAL A 72 5.86 -7.43 15.03
N LYS A 73 6.53 -7.33 13.87
CA LYS A 73 7.41 -6.23 13.50
C LYS A 73 6.68 -5.31 12.52
N ILE A 74 6.88 -4.01 12.68
CA ILE A 74 6.31 -2.99 11.80
C ILE A 74 7.43 -2.04 11.40
N GLU A 75 7.54 -1.78 10.10
CA GLU A 75 8.46 -0.84 9.48
C GLU A 75 7.63 0.30 8.87
N TYR A 76 7.89 1.51 9.34
CA TYR A 76 7.26 2.73 8.87
C TYR A 76 8.21 3.47 7.90
N PRO A 77 7.66 4.18 6.90
CA PRO A 77 8.42 5.16 6.12
C PRO A 77 9.06 6.24 6.98
N GLU A 78 10.11 6.87 6.46
CA GLU A 78 10.70 8.07 7.09
C GLU A 78 9.63 9.18 7.23
N ASN A 79 9.65 9.89 8.35
CA ASN A 79 8.70 10.96 8.69
C ASN A 79 7.22 10.55 8.71
N PHE A 80 6.89 9.25 8.82
CA PHE A 80 5.50 8.76 8.84
C PHE A 80 4.65 9.38 9.97
N PHE A 81 5.24 9.62 11.14
CA PHE A 81 4.57 10.26 12.29
C PHE A 81 4.80 11.78 12.38
N GLY A 82 5.38 12.39 11.34
CA GLY A 82 5.82 13.79 11.33
C GLY A 82 7.23 14.00 11.89
N GLU A 83 7.72 15.25 11.81
CA GLU A 83 9.01 15.65 12.40
C GLU A 83 8.92 15.63 13.93
N GLU A 84 9.93 15.06 14.59
CA GLU A 84 10.06 15.16 16.06
C GLU A 84 10.21 16.64 16.43
N LYS A 85 9.15 17.20 17.02
CA LYS A 85 9.22 18.52 17.65
C LYS A 85 10.00 18.38 18.96
N TYR A 86 11.31 18.58 18.90
CA TYR A 86 12.17 18.80 20.06
C TYR A 86 11.98 20.21 20.63
#